data_AF-A0A2C2V7S0-F1
#
_entry.id   AF-A0A2C2V7S0-F1
#
_cell.length_a   1.000
_cell.length_b   1.000
_cell.length_c   1.000
_cell.angle_alpha   90.00
_cell.angle_beta   90.00
_cell.angle_gamma   90.00
#
_symmetry.space_group_name_H-M   'P 1'
#
loop_
_entity.id
_entity.type
_entity.pdbx_description
1 polymer ?
#
loop_
_entity_poly.entity_id
_entity_poly.type
_entity_poly.pdbx_seq_one_letter_code
_entity_poly.pdbx_strand_id
1 'polypeptide(L)'
;MLMLVILLGLVSTKIVLAHEKIDTYNEAVKLFKSGELVAAEEKFHAAKLNVSVTDHNKDINFMLSILSPIREVMEDLDEKAADYNEGNDLDNLIKIYDRWKESEKKWVSGTNVQKDMYGEMVALTKLDTDMKGYFSTIKKENLDKLMNETANDVSEEEEIFTVLNKIPAEYYGSRLSAKTEAIQSSFKNYYAAKINKMVETGTVSSIIDEGSRQFSALRILSLDSSWLEQTLDSNLLRIVKAAIDKKDYGAFAEAANSIKKLEANMNGADVFAYIEKTTSDLFVKAENLTEANKYEDAISIFEALKPLKDTTESIASANLAWDKYEPIRVLKRLYPGKEFPNVINAKNKWGADSVVAAISKDGGIYFGKLTGEEAMVVTEGSIEGAASINKLAFNSNFSTSNNPVLYIEAKSTERKHHYIAYEVSGGSMGKILDVEADKLTFESEQVLVVDNPVGQGEGELAYFEPDGSGEYQFSSIKVDYVDIQVTDIANYYGEKVRFTAFADTVQNGGALVTLSETYNNSTGLWEKTYLLLKGDSDFTIYENYTVIGTFNSYEDITDENGESVRVPVFHVEKVE
;
A
#
# COMPACT_ATOMS: atom_id res chain seq x y z
N MET A 1 -104.39 -12.41 -71.18
CA MET A 1 -104.23 -10.97 -70.88
C MET A 1 -103.29 -10.73 -69.69
N LEU A 2 -103.51 -11.35 -68.52
CA LEU A 2 -102.65 -11.22 -67.33
C LEU A 2 -101.16 -11.56 -67.59
N MET A 3 -100.91 -12.65 -68.34
CA MET A 3 -99.56 -13.07 -68.73
C MET A 3 -98.83 -12.05 -69.60
N LEU A 4 -99.56 -11.30 -70.42
CA LEU A 4 -99.01 -10.30 -71.35
C LEU A 4 -98.66 -9.00 -70.61
N VAL A 5 -99.43 -8.64 -69.58
CA VAL A 5 -99.12 -7.52 -68.67
C VAL A 5 -97.89 -7.84 -67.81
N ILE A 6 -97.76 -9.08 -67.32
CA ILE A 6 -96.57 -9.54 -66.58
C ILE A 6 -95.34 -9.52 -67.49
N LEU A 7 -95.45 -10.00 -68.74
CA LEU A 7 -94.35 -9.96 -69.70
C LEU A 7 -93.95 -8.52 -70.08
N LEU A 8 -94.92 -7.60 -70.28
CA LEU A 8 -94.64 -6.18 -70.53
C LEU A 8 -94.01 -5.48 -69.31
N GLY A 9 -94.42 -5.86 -68.09
CA GLY A 9 -93.78 -5.43 -66.85
C GLY A 9 -92.33 -5.88 -66.79
N LEU A 10 -92.07 -7.17 -67.03
CA LEU A 10 -90.72 -7.74 -67.04
C LEU A 10 -89.82 -7.14 -68.13
N VAL A 11 -90.37 -6.84 -69.31
CA VAL A 11 -89.64 -6.17 -70.40
C VAL A 11 -89.32 -4.72 -70.04
N SER A 12 -90.27 -3.97 -69.49
CA SER A 12 -90.06 -2.59 -69.03
C SER A 12 -89.00 -2.53 -67.91
N THR A 13 -89.08 -3.43 -66.94
CA THR A 13 -88.06 -3.56 -65.88
C THR A 13 -86.69 -3.92 -66.46
N LYS A 14 -86.62 -4.83 -67.43
CA LYS A 14 -85.35 -5.18 -68.09
C LYS A 14 -84.77 -4.02 -68.91
N ILE A 15 -85.59 -3.19 -69.53
CA ILE A 15 -85.15 -1.99 -70.27
C ILE A 15 -84.56 -0.96 -69.30
N VAL A 16 -85.20 -0.70 -68.16
CA VAL A 16 -84.67 0.22 -67.13
C VAL A 16 -83.34 -0.30 -66.59
N LEU A 17 -83.27 -1.60 -66.23
CA LEU A 17 -82.04 -2.22 -65.79
C LEU A 17 -80.94 -2.19 -66.87
N ALA A 18 -81.29 -2.33 -68.15
CA ALA A 18 -80.32 -2.23 -69.24
C ALA A 18 -79.78 -0.80 -69.37
N HIS A 19 -80.64 0.22 -69.26
CA HIS A 19 -80.24 1.61 -69.30
C HIS A 19 -79.31 1.97 -68.14
N GLU A 20 -79.67 1.60 -66.91
CA GLU A 20 -78.84 1.82 -65.72
C GLU A 20 -77.46 1.16 -65.84
N LYS A 21 -77.39 -0.07 -66.39
CA LYS A 21 -76.13 -0.76 -66.62
C LYS A 21 -75.26 -0.06 -67.67
N ILE A 22 -75.85 0.35 -68.79
CA ILE A 22 -75.14 1.04 -69.87
C ILE A 22 -74.62 2.39 -69.39
N ASP A 23 -75.42 3.14 -68.65
CA ASP A 23 -75.01 4.45 -68.10
C ASP A 23 -73.87 4.28 -67.09
N THR A 24 -73.98 3.31 -66.18
CA THR A 24 -72.92 3.00 -65.21
C THR A 24 -71.63 2.53 -65.90
N TYR A 25 -71.74 1.71 -66.95
CA TYR A 25 -70.60 1.29 -67.77
C TYR A 25 -69.95 2.47 -68.52
N ASN A 26 -70.74 3.35 -69.12
CA ASN A 26 -70.23 4.53 -69.81
C ASN A 26 -69.51 5.48 -68.85
N GLU A 27 -70.02 5.64 -67.63
CA GLU A 27 -69.37 6.38 -66.56
C GLU A 27 -68.04 5.72 -66.15
N ALA A 28 -68.01 4.39 -65.97
CA ALA A 28 -66.79 3.64 -65.68
C ALA A 28 -65.72 3.82 -66.78
N VAL A 29 -66.12 3.76 -68.05
CA VAL A 29 -65.21 3.99 -69.20
C VAL A 29 -64.71 5.42 -69.25
N LYS A 30 -65.55 6.41 -68.87
CA LYS A 30 -65.15 7.81 -68.80
C LYS A 30 -64.07 8.02 -67.73
N LEU A 31 -64.28 7.47 -66.53
CA LEU A 31 -63.32 7.51 -65.41
C LEU A 31 -62.03 6.78 -65.77
N PHE A 32 -62.13 5.61 -66.41
CA PHE A 32 -60.96 4.86 -66.88
C PHE A 32 -60.12 5.68 -67.87
N LYS A 33 -60.77 6.41 -68.78
CA LYS A 33 -60.09 7.29 -69.75
C LYS A 33 -59.54 8.57 -69.13
N SER A 34 -60.12 9.07 -68.03
CA SER A 34 -59.57 10.22 -67.29
C SER A 34 -58.42 9.84 -66.36
N GLY A 35 -58.14 8.54 -66.20
CA GLY A 35 -57.08 8.04 -65.32
C GLY A 35 -57.50 7.93 -63.84
N GLU A 36 -58.80 8.04 -63.54
CA GLU A 36 -59.37 7.81 -62.21
C GLU A 36 -59.74 6.33 -62.09
N LEU A 37 -58.73 5.48 -61.93
CA LEU A 37 -58.83 4.04 -62.13
C LEU A 37 -59.54 3.33 -60.97
N VAL A 38 -59.42 3.81 -59.74
CA VAL A 38 -60.16 3.26 -58.59
C VAL A 38 -61.65 3.55 -58.72
N ALA A 39 -62.02 4.79 -59.05
CA ALA A 39 -63.40 5.17 -59.28
C ALA A 39 -64.00 4.43 -60.50
N ALA A 40 -63.20 4.20 -61.54
CA ALA A 40 -63.60 3.39 -62.69
C ALA A 40 -63.89 1.94 -62.29
N GLU A 41 -63.03 1.34 -61.46
CA GLU A 41 -63.17 -0.03 -60.95
C GLU A 41 -64.47 -0.21 -60.15
N GLU A 42 -64.80 0.74 -59.26
CA GLU A 42 -66.05 0.75 -58.51
C GLU A 42 -67.28 0.76 -59.43
N LYS A 43 -67.25 1.61 -60.46
CA LYS A 43 -68.33 1.70 -61.45
C LYS A 43 -68.40 0.45 -62.33
N PHE A 44 -67.28 -0.17 -62.69
CA PHE A 44 -67.29 -1.46 -63.38
C PHE A 44 -67.90 -2.57 -62.50
N HIS A 45 -67.62 -2.60 -61.20
CA HIS A 45 -68.27 -3.51 -60.25
C HIS A 45 -69.78 -3.25 -60.14
N ALA A 46 -70.18 -1.98 -60.01
CA ALA A 46 -71.59 -1.58 -59.97
C ALA A 46 -72.34 -2.00 -61.25
N ALA A 47 -71.73 -1.83 -62.43
CA ALA A 47 -72.28 -2.29 -63.69
C ALA A 47 -72.39 -3.83 -63.77
N LYS A 48 -71.45 -4.56 -63.15
CA LYS A 48 -71.45 -6.03 -63.09
C LYS A 48 -72.56 -6.61 -62.22
N LEU A 49 -72.95 -5.94 -61.14
CA LEU A 49 -74.00 -6.39 -60.21
C LEU A 49 -75.37 -6.54 -60.88
N ASN A 50 -75.61 -5.84 -61.99
CA ASN A 50 -76.81 -6.02 -62.79
C ASN A 50 -76.72 -7.28 -63.67
N VAL A 51 -77.16 -8.41 -63.10
CA VAL A 51 -77.12 -9.76 -63.71
C VAL A 51 -78.24 -9.99 -64.75
N SER A 52 -79.27 -9.15 -64.75
CA SER A 52 -80.45 -9.29 -65.63
C SER A 52 -80.16 -8.94 -67.10
N VAL A 53 -79.01 -8.30 -67.37
CA VAL A 53 -78.60 -7.79 -68.69
C VAL A 53 -77.14 -8.20 -68.96
N THR A 54 -76.86 -8.73 -70.15
CA THR A 54 -75.53 -9.26 -70.51
C THR A 54 -74.63 -8.28 -71.24
N ASP A 55 -75.14 -7.10 -71.58
CA ASP A 55 -74.42 -6.10 -72.38
C ASP A 55 -73.11 -5.67 -71.69
N HIS A 56 -72.05 -5.52 -72.49
CA HIS A 56 -70.69 -5.15 -72.06
C HIS A 56 -70.03 -6.06 -71.00
N ASN A 57 -70.63 -7.20 -70.62
CA ASN A 57 -70.06 -8.09 -69.60
C ASN A 57 -68.63 -8.56 -69.92
N LYS A 58 -68.29 -8.76 -71.19
CA LYS A 58 -66.94 -9.15 -71.60
C LYS A 58 -65.91 -8.06 -71.30
N ASP A 59 -66.25 -6.81 -71.63
CA ASP A 59 -65.38 -5.65 -71.44
C ASP A 59 -65.27 -5.30 -69.94
N ILE A 60 -66.39 -5.34 -69.21
CA ILE A 60 -66.43 -5.18 -67.75
C ILE A 60 -65.54 -6.22 -67.08
N ASN A 61 -65.70 -7.50 -67.41
CA ASN A 61 -64.89 -8.57 -66.81
C ASN A 61 -63.41 -8.44 -67.17
N PHE A 62 -63.09 -8.00 -68.38
CA PHE A 62 -61.71 -7.75 -68.78
C PHE A 62 -61.09 -6.60 -67.97
N MET A 63 -61.77 -5.47 -67.84
CA MET A 63 -61.28 -4.34 -67.06
C MET A 63 -61.12 -4.69 -65.57
N LEU A 64 -62.10 -5.36 -64.98
CA LEU A 64 -62.01 -5.83 -63.59
C LEU A 64 -60.90 -6.86 -63.39
N SER A 65 -60.62 -7.72 -64.37
CA SER A 65 -59.48 -8.66 -64.28
C SER A 65 -58.11 -7.98 -64.24
N ILE A 66 -58.03 -6.70 -64.62
CA ILE A 66 -56.81 -5.89 -64.57
C ILE A 66 -56.77 -5.04 -63.30
N LEU A 67 -57.87 -4.37 -62.95
CA LEU A 67 -57.92 -3.38 -61.87
C LEU A 67 -58.16 -4.01 -60.48
N SER A 68 -59.13 -4.92 -60.36
CA SER A 68 -59.54 -5.47 -59.06
C SER A 68 -58.42 -6.22 -58.32
N PRO A 69 -57.56 -7.04 -58.97
CA PRO A 69 -56.47 -7.72 -58.26
C PRO A 69 -55.45 -6.76 -57.62
N ILE A 70 -55.30 -5.54 -58.14
CA ILE A 70 -54.41 -4.53 -57.56
C ILE A 70 -55.08 -3.92 -56.34
N ARG A 71 -56.35 -3.51 -56.46
CA ARG A 71 -57.14 -2.96 -55.36
C ARG A 71 -57.21 -3.94 -54.19
N GLU A 72 -57.69 -5.16 -54.43
CA GLU A 72 -57.90 -6.19 -53.41
C GLU A 72 -56.62 -6.49 -52.63
N VAL A 73 -55.48 -6.62 -53.32
CA VAL A 73 -54.20 -6.89 -52.66
C VAL A 73 -53.69 -5.66 -51.91
N MET A 74 -53.86 -4.44 -52.44
CA MET A 74 -53.41 -3.23 -51.74
C MET A 74 -54.23 -2.94 -50.49
N GLU A 75 -55.55 -3.14 -50.53
CA GLU A 75 -56.42 -3.04 -49.35
C GLU A 75 -56.11 -4.15 -48.33
N ASP A 76 -55.88 -5.41 -48.77
CA ASP A 76 -55.45 -6.51 -47.88
C ASP A 76 -54.11 -6.24 -47.18
N LEU A 77 -53.16 -5.65 -47.91
CA LEU A 77 -51.84 -5.30 -47.36
C LEU A 77 -51.96 -4.16 -46.35
N ASP A 78 -52.79 -3.16 -46.64
CA ASP A 78 -53.02 -2.01 -45.76
C ASP A 78 -53.68 -2.41 -44.44
N GLU A 79 -54.81 -3.13 -44.51
CA GLU A 79 -55.54 -3.63 -43.34
C GLU A 79 -54.63 -4.50 -42.45
N LYS A 80 -53.94 -5.49 -43.06
CA LYS A 80 -53.06 -6.38 -42.30
C LYS A 80 -51.83 -5.67 -41.73
N ALA A 81 -51.29 -4.67 -42.43
CA ALA A 81 -50.16 -3.90 -41.92
C ALA A 81 -50.56 -3.14 -40.66
N ALA A 82 -51.73 -2.49 -40.68
CA ALA A 82 -52.27 -1.80 -39.52
C ALA A 82 -52.52 -2.77 -38.36
N ASP A 83 -53.18 -3.91 -38.60
CA ASP A 83 -53.47 -4.94 -37.60
C ASP A 83 -52.19 -5.48 -36.94
N TYR A 84 -51.17 -5.84 -37.72
CA TYR A 84 -49.92 -6.37 -37.18
C TYR A 84 -49.11 -5.31 -36.43
N ASN A 85 -49.18 -4.04 -36.87
CA ASN A 85 -48.55 -2.95 -36.13
C ASN A 85 -49.26 -2.70 -34.78
N GLU A 86 -50.60 -2.64 -34.75
CA GLU A 86 -51.37 -2.50 -33.50
C GLU A 86 -51.16 -3.68 -32.54
N GLY A 87 -51.02 -4.89 -33.10
CA GLY A 87 -50.72 -6.11 -32.36
C GLY A 87 -49.26 -6.25 -31.90
N ASN A 88 -48.37 -5.31 -32.23
CA ASN A 88 -46.91 -5.40 -32.00
C ASN A 88 -46.24 -6.66 -32.61
N ASP A 89 -46.77 -7.17 -33.71
CA ASP A 89 -46.29 -8.37 -34.39
C ASP A 89 -45.32 -8.01 -35.53
N LEU A 90 -44.08 -7.69 -35.16
CA LEU A 90 -43.04 -7.28 -36.11
C LEU A 90 -42.76 -8.34 -37.18
N ASP A 91 -42.80 -9.63 -36.82
CA ASP A 91 -42.47 -10.70 -37.75
C ASP A 91 -43.50 -10.81 -38.87
N ASN A 92 -44.79 -10.66 -38.54
CA ASN A 92 -45.82 -10.63 -39.57
C ASN A 92 -45.87 -9.29 -40.31
N LEU A 93 -45.57 -8.16 -39.65
CA LEU A 93 -45.45 -6.86 -40.32
C LEU A 93 -44.36 -6.88 -41.40
N ILE A 94 -43.21 -7.51 -41.14
CA ILE A 94 -42.13 -7.67 -42.13
C ILE A 94 -42.57 -8.54 -43.32
N LYS A 95 -43.32 -9.62 -43.07
CA LYS A 95 -43.86 -10.43 -44.17
C LYS A 95 -44.83 -9.62 -45.05
N ILE A 96 -45.64 -8.74 -44.44
CA ILE A 96 -46.53 -7.85 -45.20
C ILE A 96 -45.72 -6.82 -46.00
N TYR A 97 -44.67 -6.24 -45.41
CA TYR A 97 -43.74 -5.38 -46.13
C TYR A 97 -43.11 -6.10 -47.33
N ASP A 98 -42.58 -7.31 -47.16
CA ASP A 98 -41.97 -8.09 -48.25
C ASP A 98 -42.98 -8.40 -49.37
N ARG A 99 -44.22 -8.79 -49.00
CA ARG A 99 -45.31 -8.99 -49.97
C ARG A 99 -45.66 -7.71 -50.71
N TRP A 100 -45.64 -6.55 -50.02
CA TRP A 100 -45.88 -5.26 -50.64
C TRP A 100 -44.77 -4.89 -51.63
N LYS A 101 -43.48 -5.07 -51.27
CA LYS A 101 -42.34 -4.85 -52.19
C LYS A 101 -42.36 -5.80 -53.39
N GLU A 102 -42.77 -7.05 -53.20
CA GLU A 102 -42.97 -7.98 -54.32
C GLU A 102 -44.10 -7.51 -55.26
N SER A 103 -45.20 -7.03 -54.67
CA SER A 103 -46.35 -6.51 -55.41
C SER A 103 -45.99 -5.23 -56.19
N GLU A 104 -45.23 -4.32 -55.57
CA GLU A 104 -44.64 -3.15 -56.21
C GLU A 104 -43.84 -3.56 -57.45
N LYS A 105 -42.88 -4.48 -57.29
CA LYS A 105 -42.03 -4.97 -58.39
C LYS A 105 -42.87 -5.56 -59.53
N LYS A 106 -43.90 -6.33 -59.19
CA LYS A 106 -44.81 -6.97 -60.15
C LYS A 106 -45.58 -5.97 -60.99
N TRP A 107 -46.24 -4.98 -60.37
CA TRP A 107 -47.16 -4.09 -61.08
C TRP A 107 -46.49 -2.85 -61.66
N VAL A 108 -45.42 -2.34 -61.05
CA VAL A 108 -44.61 -1.26 -61.64
C VAL A 108 -43.92 -1.72 -62.94
N SER A 109 -43.61 -3.02 -63.05
CA SER A 109 -43.07 -3.64 -64.28
C SER A 109 -44.17 -4.13 -65.25
N GLY A 110 -45.45 -3.93 -64.92
CA GLY A 110 -46.60 -4.37 -65.70
C GLY A 110 -46.98 -3.40 -66.82
N THR A 111 -48.24 -3.45 -67.23
CA THR A 111 -48.80 -2.48 -68.19
C THR A 111 -48.94 -1.08 -67.55
N ASN A 112 -48.98 -0.02 -68.36
CA ASN A 112 -49.16 1.36 -67.86
C ASN A 112 -50.40 1.48 -66.95
N VAL A 113 -51.52 0.87 -67.33
CA VAL A 113 -52.76 0.86 -66.51
C VAL A 113 -52.53 0.22 -65.15
N GLN A 114 -51.76 -0.87 -65.07
CA GLN A 114 -51.45 -1.52 -63.79
C GLN A 114 -50.52 -0.68 -62.92
N LYS A 115 -49.53 -0.03 -63.54
CA LYS A 115 -48.62 0.90 -62.85
C LYS A 115 -49.38 2.11 -62.30
N ASP A 116 -50.25 2.70 -63.10
CA ASP A 116 -51.04 3.87 -62.71
C ASP A 116 -52.05 3.50 -61.61
N MET A 117 -52.75 2.36 -61.74
CA MET A 117 -53.67 1.85 -60.70
C MET A 117 -52.93 1.57 -59.39
N TYR A 118 -51.73 0.96 -59.46
CA TYR A 118 -50.91 0.74 -58.26
C TYR A 118 -50.50 2.07 -57.62
N GLY A 119 -50.10 3.06 -58.40
CA GLY A 119 -49.77 4.41 -57.90
C GLY A 119 -50.95 5.10 -57.23
N GLU A 120 -52.15 5.01 -57.81
CA GLU A 120 -53.39 5.52 -57.23
C GLU A 120 -53.72 4.79 -55.92
N MET A 121 -53.60 3.46 -55.88
CA MET A 121 -53.84 2.68 -54.66
C MET A 121 -52.83 2.98 -53.55
N VAL A 122 -51.54 3.13 -53.84
CA VAL A 122 -50.53 3.52 -52.84
C VAL A 122 -50.86 4.90 -52.25
N ALA A 123 -51.32 5.84 -53.08
CA ALA A 123 -51.72 7.17 -52.62
C ALA A 123 -53.04 7.12 -51.81
N LEU A 124 -53.98 6.25 -52.19
CA LEU A 124 -55.27 6.09 -51.53
C LEU A 124 -55.13 5.44 -50.14
N THR A 125 -54.42 4.31 -50.07
CA THR A 125 -54.21 3.58 -48.80
C THR A 125 -53.20 4.27 -47.90
N LYS A 126 -52.26 5.04 -48.47
CA LYS A 126 -51.11 5.63 -47.76
C LYS A 126 -50.15 4.59 -47.17
N LEU A 127 -50.21 3.35 -47.64
CA LEU A 127 -49.40 2.23 -47.16
C LEU A 127 -47.90 2.54 -47.08
N ASP A 128 -47.34 3.30 -48.03
CA ASP A 128 -45.94 3.73 -48.00
C ASP A 128 -45.62 4.65 -46.80
N THR A 129 -46.51 5.61 -46.54
CA THR A 129 -46.37 6.54 -45.41
C THR A 129 -46.55 5.81 -44.08
N ASP A 130 -47.52 4.91 -44.01
CA ASP A 130 -47.84 4.18 -42.79
C ASP A 130 -46.76 3.16 -42.44
N MET A 131 -46.26 2.37 -43.40
CA MET A 131 -45.11 1.48 -43.20
C MET A 131 -43.87 2.25 -42.72
N LYS A 132 -43.61 3.42 -43.31
CA LYS A 132 -42.52 4.29 -42.86
C LYS A 132 -42.75 4.78 -41.42
N GLY A 133 -43.98 5.11 -41.07
CA GLY A 133 -44.38 5.45 -39.70
C GLY A 133 -44.11 4.29 -38.74
N TYR A 134 -44.62 3.10 -39.04
CA TYR A 134 -44.50 1.89 -38.22
C TYR A 134 -43.04 1.54 -37.92
N PHE A 135 -42.21 1.37 -38.97
CA PHE A 135 -40.80 1.04 -38.77
C PHE A 135 -40.00 2.15 -38.09
N SER A 136 -40.35 3.42 -38.33
CA SER A 136 -39.70 4.54 -37.63
C SER A 136 -40.02 4.55 -36.14
N THR A 137 -41.27 4.26 -35.76
CA THR A 137 -41.70 4.15 -34.37
C THR A 137 -41.03 2.96 -33.68
N ILE A 138 -41.09 1.77 -34.27
CA ILE A 138 -40.46 0.55 -33.73
C ILE A 138 -38.96 0.76 -33.53
N LYS A 139 -38.28 1.36 -34.53
CA LYS A 139 -36.85 1.71 -34.41
C LYS A 139 -36.61 2.65 -33.23
N LYS A 140 -37.37 3.74 -33.14
CA LYS A 140 -37.21 4.74 -32.10
C LYS A 140 -37.43 4.14 -30.71
N GLU A 141 -38.51 3.41 -30.50
CA GLU A 141 -38.84 2.80 -29.21
C GLU A 141 -37.76 1.84 -28.73
N ASN A 142 -37.20 1.01 -29.62
CA ASN A 142 -36.15 0.06 -29.24
C ASN A 142 -34.80 0.75 -28.97
N LEU A 143 -34.49 1.82 -29.71
CA LEU A 143 -33.34 2.66 -29.39
C LEU A 143 -33.51 3.40 -28.06
N ASP A 144 -34.72 3.90 -27.78
CA ASP A 144 -35.03 4.56 -26.51
C ASP A 144 -34.97 3.56 -25.33
N LYS A 145 -35.45 2.32 -25.50
CA LYS A 145 -35.30 1.23 -24.51
C LYS A 145 -33.83 0.95 -24.20
N LEU A 146 -32.99 0.90 -25.24
CA LEU A 146 -31.55 0.71 -25.09
C LEU A 146 -30.91 1.88 -24.32
N MET A 147 -31.19 3.12 -24.72
CA MET A 147 -30.56 4.31 -24.12
C MET A 147 -31.03 4.60 -22.69
N ASN A 148 -32.27 4.28 -22.34
CA ASN A 148 -32.84 4.56 -21.01
C ASN A 148 -32.42 3.54 -19.94
N GLU A 149 -31.36 2.74 -20.19
CA GLU A 149 -30.86 1.70 -19.29
C GLU A 149 -31.94 0.67 -18.87
N THR A 150 -33.03 0.53 -19.63
CA THR A 150 -34.07 -0.47 -19.32
C THR A 150 -33.64 -1.90 -19.66
N ALA A 151 -32.69 -2.05 -20.60
CA ALA A 151 -31.99 -3.29 -20.83
C ALA A 151 -30.91 -3.49 -19.74
N ASN A 152 -31.15 -4.42 -18.83
CA ASN A 152 -30.32 -4.72 -17.66
C ASN A 152 -29.41 -5.92 -17.88
N ASP A 153 -29.69 -6.77 -18.87
CA ASP A 153 -28.90 -7.94 -19.18
C ASP A 153 -28.67 -8.15 -20.69
N VAL A 154 -27.90 -9.19 -21.00
CA VAL A 154 -27.51 -9.52 -22.38
C VAL A 154 -28.70 -10.03 -23.20
N SER A 155 -29.70 -10.66 -22.57
CA SER A 155 -30.88 -11.19 -23.27
C SER A 155 -31.77 -10.06 -23.78
N GLU A 156 -32.01 -9.04 -22.96
CA GLU A 156 -32.78 -7.86 -23.36
C GLU A 156 -32.05 -7.06 -24.45
N GLU A 157 -30.73 -6.94 -24.35
CA GLU A 157 -29.89 -6.35 -25.39
C GLU A 157 -29.95 -7.12 -26.72
N GLU A 158 -29.95 -8.45 -26.67
CA GLU A 158 -30.10 -9.33 -27.84
C GLU A 158 -31.48 -9.22 -28.49
N GLU A 159 -32.54 -9.10 -27.68
CA GLU A 159 -33.89 -8.87 -28.17
C GLU A 159 -33.97 -7.54 -28.94
N ILE A 160 -33.47 -6.46 -28.34
CA ILE A 160 -33.41 -5.13 -28.98
C ILE A 160 -32.60 -5.20 -30.29
N PHE A 161 -31.42 -5.82 -30.25
CA PHE A 161 -30.58 -5.99 -31.43
C PHE A 161 -31.31 -6.75 -32.54
N THR A 162 -32.01 -7.83 -32.19
CA THR A 162 -32.77 -8.66 -33.12
C THR A 162 -33.91 -7.86 -33.77
N VAL A 163 -34.66 -7.09 -32.98
CA VAL A 163 -35.73 -6.21 -33.48
C VAL A 163 -35.18 -5.17 -34.46
N LEU A 164 -34.11 -4.45 -34.07
CA LEU A 164 -33.48 -3.46 -34.95
C LEU A 164 -32.95 -4.11 -36.23
N ASN A 165 -32.38 -5.30 -36.14
CA ASN A 165 -31.86 -6.03 -37.28
C ASN A 165 -32.95 -6.65 -38.17
N LYS A 166 -34.20 -6.72 -37.71
CA LYS A 166 -35.35 -7.15 -38.52
C LYS A 166 -35.91 -6.00 -39.38
N ILE A 167 -35.78 -4.74 -38.95
CA ILE A 167 -36.26 -3.57 -39.70
C ILE A 167 -35.55 -3.46 -41.07
N PRO A 168 -36.29 -3.22 -42.18
CA PRO A 168 -35.67 -3.10 -43.51
C PRO A 168 -34.62 -1.99 -43.60
N ALA A 169 -33.57 -2.22 -44.40
CA ALA A 169 -32.39 -1.36 -44.45
C ALA A 169 -32.68 0.07 -44.92
N GLU A 170 -33.68 0.25 -45.80
CA GLU A 170 -34.09 1.56 -46.32
C GLU A 170 -34.56 2.54 -45.23
N TYR A 171 -35.02 2.03 -44.08
CA TYR A 171 -35.43 2.85 -42.93
C TYR A 171 -34.27 3.33 -42.05
N TYR A 172 -33.03 2.96 -42.39
CA TYR A 172 -31.80 3.45 -41.75
C TYR A 172 -31.07 4.50 -42.60
N GLY A 173 -31.37 4.57 -43.89
CA GLY A 173 -30.75 5.50 -44.82
C GLY A 173 -30.49 4.85 -46.18
N SER A 174 -30.03 5.65 -47.14
CA SER A 174 -29.81 5.21 -48.52
C SER A 174 -28.49 4.45 -48.75
N ARG A 175 -27.57 4.46 -47.79
CA ARG A 175 -26.27 3.76 -47.89
C ARG A 175 -26.41 2.31 -47.45
N LEU A 176 -25.75 1.39 -48.16
CA LEU A 176 -25.77 -0.04 -47.85
C LEU A 176 -25.33 -0.36 -46.41
N SER A 177 -24.38 0.40 -45.85
CA SER A 177 -23.88 0.23 -44.49
C SER A 177 -24.70 0.96 -43.41
N ALA A 178 -25.70 1.78 -43.79
CA ALA A 178 -26.38 2.69 -42.86
C ALA A 178 -27.03 1.97 -41.68
N LYS A 179 -27.62 0.80 -41.91
CA LYS A 179 -28.24 -0.02 -40.86
C LYS A 179 -27.22 -0.52 -39.85
N THR A 180 -26.17 -1.19 -40.34
CA THR A 180 -25.11 -1.73 -39.48
C THR A 180 -24.42 -0.63 -38.70
N GLU A 181 -24.07 0.50 -39.35
CA GLU A 181 -23.44 1.66 -38.71
C GLU A 181 -24.35 2.26 -37.62
N ALA A 182 -25.65 2.41 -37.89
CA ALA A 182 -26.60 2.96 -36.93
C ALA A 182 -26.75 2.07 -35.69
N ILE A 183 -26.96 0.76 -35.88
CA ILE A 183 -27.10 -0.20 -34.78
C ILE A 183 -25.80 -0.25 -33.96
N GLN A 184 -24.64 -0.40 -34.61
CA GLN A 184 -23.34 -0.42 -33.93
C GLN A 184 -23.09 0.87 -33.14
N SER A 185 -23.39 2.03 -33.72
CA SER A 185 -23.20 3.32 -33.05
C SER A 185 -24.09 3.46 -31.82
N SER A 186 -25.33 2.98 -31.88
CA SER A 186 -26.24 2.99 -30.73
C SER A 186 -25.73 2.11 -29.59
N PHE A 187 -25.37 0.85 -29.86
CA PHE A 187 -24.82 -0.04 -28.83
C PHE A 187 -23.51 0.48 -28.24
N LYS A 188 -22.61 1.00 -29.08
CA LYS A 188 -21.39 1.66 -28.63
C LYS A 188 -21.68 2.83 -27.69
N ASN A 189 -22.61 3.71 -28.04
CA ASN A 189 -22.95 4.87 -27.22
C ASN A 189 -23.55 4.45 -25.87
N TYR A 190 -24.45 3.47 -25.86
CA TYR A 190 -25.04 2.92 -24.63
C TYR A 190 -23.98 2.35 -23.68
N TYR A 191 -23.16 1.42 -24.18
CA TYR A 191 -22.14 0.79 -23.37
C TYR A 191 -21.06 1.77 -22.89
N ALA A 192 -20.62 2.69 -23.75
CA ALA A 192 -19.66 3.73 -23.38
C ALA A 192 -20.22 4.67 -22.30
N ALA A 193 -21.49 5.07 -22.40
CA ALA A 193 -22.14 5.88 -21.37
C ALA A 193 -22.17 5.16 -20.02
N LYS A 194 -22.49 3.86 -20.02
CA LYS A 194 -22.52 3.03 -18.81
C LYS A 194 -21.13 2.90 -18.16
N ILE A 195 -20.10 2.60 -18.93
CA ILE A 195 -18.71 2.54 -18.42
C ILE A 195 -18.26 3.90 -17.88
N ASN A 196 -18.49 4.99 -18.61
CA ASN A 196 -18.07 6.33 -18.16
C ASN A 196 -18.74 6.73 -16.83
N LYS A 197 -20.03 6.45 -16.67
CA LYS A 197 -20.77 6.67 -15.41
C LYS A 197 -20.19 5.86 -14.25
N MET A 198 -19.82 4.59 -14.50
CA MET A 198 -19.20 3.73 -13.50
C MET A 198 -17.77 4.17 -13.16
N VAL A 199 -17.04 4.74 -14.12
CA VAL A 199 -15.71 5.30 -13.87
C VAL A 199 -15.75 6.53 -12.94
N GLU A 200 -16.85 7.29 -12.96
CA GLU A 200 -17.02 8.47 -12.09
C GLU A 200 -17.43 8.12 -10.65
N THR A 201 -18.19 7.04 -10.47
CA THR A 201 -18.91 6.77 -9.21
C THR A 201 -18.73 5.35 -8.65
N GLY A 202 -18.19 4.44 -9.43
CA GLY A 202 -18.09 3.02 -9.13
C GLY A 202 -16.72 2.58 -8.60
N THR A 203 -16.63 1.29 -8.27
CA THR A 203 -15.37 0.64 -7.87
C THR A 203 -14.70 0.04 -9.11
N VAL A 204 -13.39 -0.23 -9.02
CA VAL A 204 -12.67 -0.90 -10.12
C VAL A 204 -13.32 -2.24 -10.45
N SER A 205 -13.66 -3.05 -9.44
CA SER A 205 -14.31 -4.35 -9.66
C SER A 205 -15.61 -4.22 -10.45
N SER A 206 -16.46 -3.23 -10.15
CA SER A 206 -17.73 -3.08 -10.88
C SER A 206 -17.52 -2.68 -12.34
N ILE A 207 -16.52 -1.85 -12.64
CA ILE A 207 -16.13 -1.51 -14.01
C ILE A 207 -15.64 -2.76 -14.76
N ILE A 208 -14.85 -3.61 -14.10
CA ILE A 208 -14.33 -4.86 -14.67
C ILE A 208 -15.45 -5.87 -14.95
N ASP A 209 -16.39 -6.02 -14.02
CA ASP A 209 -17.51 -6.94 -14.17
C ASP A 209 -18.44 -6.49 -15.31
N GLU A 210 -18.76 -5.19 -15.37
CA GLU A 210 -19.52 -4.63 -16.50
C GLU A 210 -18.77 -4.73 -17.82
N GLY A 211 -17.46 -4.45 -17.86
CA GLY A 211 -16.64 -4.62 -19.06
C GLY A 211 -16.65 -6.07 -19.58
N SER A 212 -16.54 -7.04 -18.67
CA SER A 212 -16.62 -8.48 -19.01
C SER A 212 -17.99 -8.86 -19.57
N ARG A 213 -19.07 -8.31 -18.99
CA ARG A 213 -20.44 -8.47 -19.49
C ARG A 213 -20.59 -7.90 -20.90
N GLN A 214 -20.09 -6.68 -21.12
CA GLN A 214 -20.17 -6.01 -22.42
C GLN A 214 -19.34 -6.72 -23.50
N PHE A 215 -18.14 -7.23 -23.20
CA PHE A 215 -17.40 -8.08 -24.14
C PHE A 215 -18.20 -9.33 -24.52
N SER A 216 -18.86 -9.95 -23.53
CA SER A 216 -19.70 -11.13 -23.78
C SER A 216 -20.90 -10.77 -24.67
N ALA A 217 -21.56 -9.65 -24.40
CA ALA A 217 -22.69 -9.15 -25.20
C ALA A 217 -22.25 -8.84 -26.63
N LEU A 218 -21.20 -8.04 -26.82
CA LEU A 218 -20.68 -7.69 -28.15
C LEU A 218 -20.31 -8.94 -28.96
N ARG A 219 -19.76 -9.98 -28.32
CA ARG A 219 -19.50 -11.27 -28.97
C ARG A 219 -20.77 -11.99 -29.41
N ILE A 220 -21.80 -12.05 -28.56
CA ILE A 220 -23.10 -12.66 -28.90
C ILE A 220 -23.77 -11.91 -30.07
N LEU A 221 -23.74 -10.58 -30.01
CA LEU A 221 -24.32 -9.71 -31.03
C LEU A 221 -23.47 -9.58 -32.31
N SER A 222 -22.28 -10.20 -32.33
CA SER A 222 -21.30 -10.09 -33.42
C SER A 222 -20.95 -8.62 -33.77
N LEU A 223 -20.82 -7.78 -32.75
CA LEU A 223 -20.44 -6.37 -32.87
C LEU A 223 -18.94 -6.19 -32.57
N ASP A 224 -18.34 -5.16 -33.18
CA ASP A 224 -16.94 -4.80 -32.92
C ASP A 224 -16.74 -4.41 -31.45
N SER A 225 -15.68 -4.94 -30.84
CA SER A 225 -15.30 -4.68 -29.45
C SER A 225 -14.02 -3.85 -29.30
N SER A 226 -13.36 -3.48 -30.39
CA SER A 226 -12.08 -2.75 -30.37
C SER A 226 -12.19 -1.40 -29.64
N TRP A 227 -13.32 -0.71 -29.80
CA TRP A 227 -13.57 0.55 -29.11
C TRP A 227 -13.76 0.37 -27.59
N LEU A 228 -14.30 -0.78 -27.15
CA LEU A 228 -14.50 -1.07 -25.73
C LEU A 228 -13.16 -1.35 -25.06
N GLU A 229 -12.30 -2.13 -25.72
CA GLU A 229 -10.93 -2.37 -25.30
C GLU A 229 -10.18 -1.04 -25.10
N GLN A 230 -10.18 -0.15 -26.10
CA GLN A 230 -9.52 1.17 -25.99
C GLN A 230 -10.10 2.04 -24.85
N THR A 231 -11.41 1.98 -24.65
CA THR A 231 -12.11 2.75 -23.60
C THR A 231 -11.75 2.24 -22.21
N LEU A 232 -11.76 0.92 -22.01
CA LEU A 232 -11.39 0.29 -20.75
C LEU A 232 -9.90 0.48 -20.48
N ASP A 233 -9.03 0.26 -21.46
CA ASP A 233 -7.58 0.42 -21.32
C ASP A 233 -7.23 1.83 -20.82
N SER A 234 -7.74 2.86 -21.51
CA SER A 234 -7.50 4.25 -21.15
C SER A 234 -7.97 4.60 -19.73
N ASN A 235 -9.16 4.14 -19.34
CA ASN A 235 -9.73 4.44 -18.02
C ASN A 235 -9.05 3.66 -16.89
N LEU A 236 -8.82 2.37 -17.09
CA LEU A 236 -8.16 1.50 -16.11
C LEU A 236 -6.71 1.93 -15.90
N LEU A 237 -6.00 2.30 -16.97
CA LEU A 237 -4.66 2.87 -16.90
C LEU A 237 -4.62 4.15 -16.07
N ARG A 238 -5.60 5.04 -16.23
CA ARG A 238 -5.72 6.26 -15.43
C ARG A 238 -5.93 5.94 -13.94
N ILE A 239 -6.73 4.93 -13.63
CA ILE A 239 -7.00 4.51 -12.24
C ILE A 239 -5.72 3.99 -11.58
N VAL A 240 -5.01 3.06 -12.22
CA VAL A 240 -3.78 2.49 -11.62
C VAL A 240 -2.66 3.52 -11.52
N LYS A 241 -2.53 4.45 -12.48
CA LYS A 241 -1.58 5.57 -12.39
C LYS A 241 -1.89 6.49 -11.21
N ALA A 242 -3.16 6.84 -11.01
CA ALA A 242 -3.56 7.70 -9.90
C ALA A 242 -3.28 7.07 -8.52
N ALA A 243 -3.39 5.75 -8.39
CA ALA A 243 -3.02 5.05 -7.15
C ALA A 243 -1.51 5.14 -6.88
N ILE A 244 -0.69 4.94 -7.92
CA ILE A 244 0.78 5.04 -7.83
C ILE A 244 1.24 6.46 -7.50
N ASP A 245 0.66 7.48 -8.14
CA ASP A 245 0.99 8.89 -7.88
C ASP A 245 0.73 9.28 -6.42
N LYS A 246 -0.33 8.71 -5.82
CA LYS A 246 -0.68 8.89 -4.40
C LYS A 246 0.15 8.01 -3.45
N LYS A 247 1.02 7.14 -3.98
CA LYS A 247 1.75 6.11 -3.23
C LYS A 247 0.83 5.13 -2.47
N ASP A 248 -0.39 4.96 -2.97
CA ASP A 248 -1.35 3.99 -2.43
C ASP A 248 -1.13 2.64 -3.12
N TYR A 249 -0.10 1.92 -2.67
CA TYR A 249 0.30 0.65 -3.26
C TYR A 249 -0.75 -0.44 -3.07
N GLY A 250 -1.54 -0.35 -1.98
CA GLY A 250 -2.66 -1.26 -1.72
C GLY A 250 -3.77 -1.08 -2.75
N ALA A 251 -4.23 0.15 -2.99
CA ALA A 251 -5.22 0.44 -4.01
C ALA A 251 -4.73 0.08 -5.42
N PHE A 252 -3.44 0.31 -5.72
CA PHE A 252 -2.84 -0.15 -6.97
C PHE A 252 -2.94 -1.67 -7.11
N ALA A 253 -2.53 -2.43 -6.09
CA ALA A 253 -2.51 -3.89 -6.15
C ALA A 253 -3.91 -4.51 -6.26
N GLU A 254 -4.89 -3.96 -5.55
CA GLU A 254 -6.29 -4.39 -5.63
C GLU A 254 -6.88 -4.12 -7.03
N ALA A 255 -6.66 -2.92 -7.56
CA ALA A 255 -7.11 -2.56 -8.91
C ALA A 255 -6.43 -3.44 -9.97
N ALA A 256 -5.12 -3.60 -9.89
CA ALA A 256 -4.33 -4.42 -10.80
C ALA A 256 -4.78 -5.89 -10.80
N ASN A 257 -5.02 -6.47 -9.61
CA ASN A 257 -5.49 -7.84 -9.49
C ASN A 257 -6.90 -8.01 -10.10
N SER A 258 -7.75 -7.01 -9.94
CA SER A 258 -9.09 -7.00 -10.57
C SER A 258 -8.99 -6.90 -12.09
N ILE A 259 -8.12 -6.02 -12.60
CA ILE A 259 -7.92 -5.77 -14.05
C ILE A 259 -7.46 -7.04 -14.79
N LYS A 260 -6.65 -7.90 -14.16
CA LYS A 260 -6.20 -9.18 -14.74
C LYS A 260 -7.36 -10.06 -15.26
N LYS A 261 -8.57 -9.92 -14.71
CA LYS A 261 -9.76 -10.66 -15.19
C LYS A 261 -10.14 -10.33 -16.64
N LEU A 262 -9.74 -9.16 -17.17
CA LEU A 262 -10.00 -8.74 -18.54
C LEU A 262 -8.92 -9.15 -19.54
N GLU A 263 -7.81 -9.74 -19.10
CA GLU A 263 -6.64 -10.01 -19.95
C GLU A 263 -6.99 -10.83 -21.20
N ALA A 264 -7.89 -11.81 -21.06
CA ALA A 264 -8.37 -12.61 -22.19
C ALA A 264 -9.15 -11.81 -23.26
N ASN A 265 -9.76 -10.68 -22.88
CA ASN A 265 -10.58 -9.85 -23.77
C ASN A 265 -9.82 -8.62 -24.31
N MET A 266 -8.69 -8.25 -23.71
CA MET A 266 -7.95 -7.01 -23.97
C MET A 266 -6.47 -7.31 -24.21
N ASN A 267 -6.19 -8.28 -25.07
CA ASN A 267 -4.83 -8.78 -25.27
C ASN A 267 -3.94 -7.68 -25.88
N GLY A 268 -2.85 -7.35 -25.17
CA GLY A 268 -1.90 -6.31 -25.59
C GLY A 268 -2.27 -4.89 -25.17
N ALA A 269 -3.31 -4.70 -24.34
CA ALA A 269 -3.65 -3.40 -23.78
C ALA A 269 -2.54 -2.84 -22.88
N ASP A 270 -2.33 -1.52 -22.93
CA ASP A 270 -1.21 -0.84 -22.26
C ASP A 270 -1.29 -0.96 -20.73
N VAL A 271 -2.50 -1.08 -20.18
CA VAL A 271 -2.73 -1.24 -18.74
C VAL A 271 -2.04 -2.48 -18.16
N PHE A 272 -1.99 -3.59 -18.90
CA PHE A 272 -1.32 -4.82 -18.41
C PHE A 272 0.19 -4.64 -18.36
N ALA A 273 0.77 -4.09 -19.43
CA ALA A 273 2.21 -3.80 -19.48
C ALA A 273 2.62 -2.81 -18.38
N TYR A 274 1.77 -1.80 -18.12
CA TYR A 274 1.99 -0.85 -17.03
C TYR A 274 1.92 -1.51 -15.65
N ILE A 275 0.92 -2.38 -15.41
CA ILE A 275 0.78 -3.11 -14.14
C ILE A 275 2.01 -3.99 -13.89
N GLU A 276 2.44 -4.75 -14.90
CA GLU A 276 3.60 -5.65 -14.78
C GLU A 276 4.88 -4.86 -14.46
N LYS A 277 5.17 -3.83 -15.25
CA LYS A 277 6.33 -2.97 -15.04
C LYS A 277 6.31 -2.34 -13.65
N THR A 278 5.19 -1.74 -13.27
CA THR A 278 5.05 -1.05 -11.97
C THR A 278 5.19 -2.02 -10.80
N THR A 279 4.67 -3.24 -10.93
CA THR A 279 4.85 -4.30 -9.92
C THR A 279 6.32 -4.64 -9.72
N SER A 280 7.08 -4.77 -10.81
CA SER A 280 8.53 -4.98 -10.76
C SER A 280 9.26 -3.79 -10.12
N ASP A 281 8.91 -2.56 -10.51
CA ASP A 281 9.54 -1.34 -9.99
C ASP A 281 9.28 -1.16 -8.48
N LEU A 282 8.07 -1.46 -8.01
CA LEU A 282 7.72 -1.45 -6.58
C LEU A 282 8.46 -2.54 -5.81
N PHE A 283 8.63 -3.72 -6.39
CA PHE A 283 9.38 -4.80 -5.76
C PHE A 283 10.86 -4.41 -5.57
N VAL A 284 11.52 -3.91 -6.62
CA VAL A 284 12.91 -3.40 -6.55
C VAL A 284 13.02 -2.23 -5.57
N LYS A 285 12.01 -1.36 -5.51
CA LYS A 285 11.96 -0.28 -4.53
C LYS A 285 11.95 -0.80 -3.09
N ALA A 286 11.18 -1.85 -2.81
CA ALA A 286 11.13 -2.48 -1.48
C ALA A 286 12.46 -3.16 -1.11
N GLU A 287 13.14 -3.80 -2.07
CA GLU A 287 14.49 -4.34 -1.87
C GLU A 287 15.48 -3.23 -1.49
N ASN A 288 15.52 -2.14 -2.27
CA ASN A 288 16.38 -0.99 -1.98
C ASN A 288 16.08 -0.34 -0.61
N LEU A 289 14.81 -0.29 -0.20
CA LEU A 289 14.43 0.20 1.14
C LEU A 289 14.93 -0.73 2.24
N THR A 290 14.89 -2.05 2.02
CA THR A 290 15.46 -3.05 2.94
C THR A 290 16.96 -2.83 3.11
N GLU A 291 17.71 -2.67 2.02
CA GLU A 291 19.16 -2.38 2.06
C GLU A 291 19.49 -1.04 2.75
N ALA A 292 18.60 -0.06 2.59
CA ALA A 292 18.71 1.25 3.24
C ALA A 292 18.27 1.25 4.72
N ASN A 293 17.99 0.08 5.32
CA ASN A 293 17.48 -0.09 6.68
C ASN A 293 16.10 0.58 6.95
N LYS A 294 15.31 0.83 5.89
CA LYS A 294 13.94 1.36 5.97
C LYS A 294 12.93 0.21 5.93
N TYR A 295 13.03 -0.66 6.93
CA TYR A 295 12.33 -1.95 6.94
C TYR A 295 10.81 -1.84 6.96
N GLU A 296 10.25 -0.90 7.74
CA GLU A 296 8.80 -0.70 7.82
C GLU A 296 8.20 -0.33 6.44
N ASP A 297 8.81 0.63 5.75
CA ASP A 297 8.39 1.04 4.41
C ASP A 297 8.53 -0.11 3.40
N ALA A 298 9.63 -0.88 3.47
CA ALA A 298 9.87 -2.02 2.60
C ALA A 298 8.81 -3.12 2.78
N ILE A 299 8.55 -3.51 4.03
CA ILE A 299 7.56 -4.53 4.38
C ILE A 299 6.17 -4.08 3.95
N SER A 300 5.81 -2.81 4.16
CA SER A 300 4.52 -2.26 3.72
C SER A 300 4.32 -2.41 2.20
N ILE A 301 5.35 -2.15 1.39
CA ILE A 301 5.28 -2.37 -0.07
C ILE A 301 5.16 -3.86 -0.41
N PHE A 302 5.99 -4.71 0.20
CA PHE A 302 5.92 -6.16 -0.04
C PHE A 302 4.54 -6.73 0.31
N GLU A 303 3.93 -6.28 1.41
CA GLU A 303 2.59 -6.68 1.82
C GLU A 303 1.53 -6.21 0.83
N ALA A 304 1.60 -4.97 0.37
CA ALA A 304 0.69 -4.44 -0.64
C ALA A 304 0.76 -5.25 -1.95
N LEU A 305 1.92 -5.76 -2.33
CA LEU A 305 2.12 -6.52 -3.57
C LEU A 305 1.65 -7.99 -3.50
N LYS A 306 1.29 -8.53 -2.32
CA LYS A 306 0.85 -9.93 -2.15
C LYS A 306 -0.19 -10.43 -3.17
N PRO A 307 -1.22 -9.64 -3.56
CA PRO A 307 -2.20 -10.09 -4.56
C PRO A 307 -1.63 -10.26 -5.98
N LEU A 308 -0.46 -9.66 -6.26
CA LEU A 308 0.13 -9.64 -7.60
C LEU A 308 1.33 -10.56 -7.75
N LYS A 309 2.09 -10.76 -6.67
CA LYS A 309 3.34 -11.54 -6.62
C LYS A 309 3.50 -12.14 -5.22
N ASP A 310 4.05 -13.36 -5.14
CA ASP A 310 4.43 -13.93 -3.84
C ASP A 310 5.60 -13.15 -3.25
N THR A 311 5.39 -12.55 -2.09
CA THR A 311 6.37 -11.75 -1.34
C THR A 311 6.69 -12.34 0.04
N THR A 312 6.26 -13.58 0.30
CA THR A 312 6.37 -14.22 1.62
C THR A 312 7.81 -14.29 2.10
N GLU A 313 8.72 -14.75 1.24
CA GLU A 313 10.16 -14.83 1.54
C GLU A 313 10.76 -13.44 1.75
N SER A 314 10.45 -12.48 0.88
CA SER A 314 10.96 -11.10 0.99
C SER A 314 10.55 -10.42 2.30
N ILE A 315 9.30 -10.63 2.75
CA ILE A 315 8.81 -10.12 4.04
C ILE A 315 9.54 -10.79 5.20
N ALA A 316 9.76 -12.11 5.13
CA ALA A 316 10.49 -12.83 6.17
C ALA A 316 11.95 -12.35 6.27
N SER A 317 12.64 -12.23 5.14
CA SER A 317 14.02 -11.71 5.08
C SER A 317 14.12 -10.27 5.57
N ALA A 318 13.20 -9.39 5.18
CA ALA A 318 13.18 -8.00 5.65
C ALA A 318 12.93 -7.91 7.17
N ASN A 319 12.03 -8.73 7.71
CA ASN A 319 11.80 -8.80 9.17
C ASN A 319 13.02 -9.31 9.92
N LEU A 320 13.69 -10.35 9.41
CA LEU A 320 14.92 -10.87 10.02
C LEU A 320 16.04 -9.83 9.99
N ALA A 321 16.22 -9.13 8.87
CA ALA A 321 17.19 -8.05 8.76
C ALA A 321 16.88 -6.91 9.74
N TRP A 322 15.60 -6.54 9.88
CA TRP A 322 15.16 -5.55 10.86
C TRP A 322 15.42 -6.00 12.29
N ASP A 323 15.14 -7.26 12.60
CA ASP A 323 15.42 -7.85 13.91
C ASP A 323 16.92 -7.84 14.23
N LYS A 324 17.79 -8.13 13.26
CA LYS A 324 19.25 -8.02 13.43
C LYS A 324 19.69 -6.56 13.57
N TYR A 325 19.05 -5.64 12.87
CA TYR A 325 19.37 -4.21 12.95
C TYR A 325 18.92 -3.60 14.29
N GLU A 326 17.73 -3.96 14.77
CA GLU A 326 17.09 -3.51 16.01
C GLU A 326 16.70 -4.72 16.90
N PRO A 327 17.69 -5.39 17.52
CA PRO A 327 17.46 -6.62 18.30
C PRO A 327 16.52 -6.44 19.50
N ILE A 328 16.36 -5.22 20.00
CA ILE A 328 15.39 -4.89 21.04
C ILE A 328 13.94 -5.20 20.62
N ARG A 329 13.61 -5.15 19.32
CA ARG A 329 12.27 -5.53 18.82
C ARG A 329 11.96 -6.98 19.14
N VAL A 330 12.94 -7.87 18.95
CA VAL A 330 12.80 -9.30 19.28
C VAL A 330 12.61 -9.48 20.78
N LEU A 331 13.44 -8.83 21.59
CA LEU A 331 13.34 -8.93 23.04
C LEU A 331 11.98 -8.44 23.57
N LYS A 332 11.45 -7.33 23.05
CA LYS A 332 10.11 -6.84 23.39
C LYS A 332 8.99 -7.82 23.01
N ARG A 333 9.12 -8.56 21.90
CA ARG A 333 8.14 -9.59 21.52
C ARG A 333 8.21 -10.83 22.41
N LEU A 334 9.40 -11.20 22.88
CA LEU A 334 9.58 -12.30 23.84
C LEU A 334 9.03 -11.94 25.24
N TYR A 335 9.10 -10.66 25.62
CA TYR A 335 8.66 -10.17 26.93
C TYR A 335 7.69 -8.98 26.81
N PRO A 336 6.45 -9.20 26.30
CA PRO A 336 5.51 -8.12 25.98
C PRO A 336 5.01 -7.31 27.20
N GLY A 337 5.17 -7.83 28.42
CA GLY A 337 4.84 -7.14 29.67
C GLY A 337 5.98 -6.37 30.31
N LYS A 338 7.18 -6.35 29.71
CA LYS A 338 8.36 -5.68 30.26
C LYS A 338 8.64 -4.37 29.52
N GLU A 339 8.91 -3.32 30.28
CA GLU A 339 9.45 -2.07 29.77
C GLU A 339 10.97 -2.06 29.94
N PHE A 340 11.69 -1.79 28.86
CA PHE A 340 13.16 -1.74 28.83
C PHE A 340 13.66 -0.30 28.66
N PRO A 341 13.76 0.49 29.75
CA PRO A 341 14.25 1.88 29.68
C PRO A 341 15.73 1.98 29.34
N ASN A 342 16.52 0.96 29.66
CA ASN A 342 17.96 0.93 29.40
C ASN A 342 18.28 -0.19 28.42
N VAL A 343 18.79 0.17 27.25
CA VAL A 343 19.09 -0.78 26.16
C VAL A 343 20.39 -0.40 25.50
N ILE A 344 21.23 -1.38 25.26
CA ILE A 344 22.43 -1.28 24.41
C ILE A 344 22.46 -2.45 23.43
N ASN A 345 23.14 -2.26 22.31
CA ASN A 345 23.28 -3.29 21.30
C ASN A 345 24.70 -3.31 20.71
N ALA A 346 25.10 -4.48 20.21
CA ALA A 346 26.36 -4.68 19.51
C ALA A 346 26.13 -5.59 18.30
N LYS A 347 26.92 -5.41 17.25
CA LYS A 347 26.86 -6.21 16.02
C LYS A 347 28.15 -7.00 15.85
N ASN A 348 28.05 -8.23 15.31
CA ASN A 348 29.19 -9.10 15.01
C ASN A 348 30.14 -9.28 16.22
N LYS A 349 29.57 -9.57 17.39
CA LYS A 349 30.30 -9.75 18.66
C LYS A 349 29.83 -11.01 19.35
N TRP A 350 30.74 -11.67 20.08
CA TRP A 350 30.47 -12.86 20.88
C TRP A 350 29.77 -14.01 20.12
N GLY A 351 30.15 -14.19 18.85
CA GLY A 351 29.63 -15.25 17.98
C GLY A 351 28.19 -15.05 17.48
N ALA A 352 27.66 -13.82 17.57
CA ALA A 352 26.32 -13.48 17.11
C ALA A 352 26.35 -12.34 16.07
N ASP A 353 25.38 -12.36 15.16
CA ASP A 353 25.18 -11.30 14.15
C ASP A 353 24.76 -10.00 14.85
N SER A 354 23.89 -10.12 15.85
CA SER A 354 23.40 -9.00 16.64
C SER A 354 23.15 -9.41 18.09
N VAL A 355 23.46 -8.48 18.99
CA VAL A 355 23.36 -8.67 20.44
C VAL A 355 22.64 -7.48 21.04
N VAL A 356 21.77 -7.75 22.01
CA VAL A 356 21.09 -6.74 22.82
C VAL A 356 21.31 -7.03 24.29
N ALA A 357 21.59 -6.00 25.08
CA ALA A 357 21.46 -6.06 26.52
C ALA A 357 20.45 -5.00 26.97
N ALA A 358 19.57 -5.39 27.87
CA ALA A 358 18.55 -4.51 28.38
C ALA A 358 18.30 -4.74 29.87
N ILE A 359 17.95 -3.67 30.58
CA ILE A 359 17.47 -3.74 31.96
C ILE A 359 16.01 -3.29 31.95
N SER A 360 15.13 -4.15 32.48
CA SER A 360 13.72 -3.84 32.62
C SER A 360 13.46 -2.96 33.84
N LYS A 361 12.32 -2.26 33.85
CA LYS A 361 11.95 -1.33 34.92
C LYS A 361 11.83 -1.97 36.32
N ASP A 362 11.58 -3.26 36.38
CA ASP A 362 11.52 -4.06 37.60
C ASP A 362 12.87 -4.69 38.00
N GLY A 363 13.97 -4.33 37.35
CA GLY A 363 15.32 -4.75 37.71
C GLY A 363 15.81 -6.05 37.06
N GLY A 364 15.04 -6.63 36.13
CA GLY A 364 15.49 -7.78 35.34
C GLY A 364 16.55 -7.39 34.31
N ILE A 365 17.60 -8.20 34.17
CA ILE A 365 18.66 -8.03 33.18
C ILE A 365 18.50 -9.09 32.10
N TYR A 366 18.63 -8.68 30.83
CA TYR A 366 18.45 -9.56 29.69
C TYR A 366 19.60 -9.36 28.73
N PHE A 367 20.25 -10.45 28.33
CA PHE A 367 21.26 -10.47 27.29
C PHE A 367 20.81 -11.41 26.17
N GLY A 368 20.42 -10.84 25.03
CA GLY A 368 19.93 -11.57 23.87
C GLY A 368 20.96 -11.66 22.76
N LYS A 369 21.09 -12.84 22.14
CA LYS A 369 21.93 -13.08 20.95
C LYS A 369 21.08 -13.57 19.77
N LEU A 370 21.30 -12.98 18.60
CA LEU A 370 20.74 -13.40 17.32
C LEU A 370 21.85 -13.93 16.41
N THR A 371 21.68 -15.15 15.90
CA THR A 371 22.64 -15.82 15.01
C THR A 371 21.90 -16.42 13.83
N GLY A 372 22.26 -16.05 12.59
CA GLY A 372 21.63 -16.60 11.40
C GLY A 372 20.13 -16.34 11.37
N GLU A 373 19.33 -17.38 11.16
CA GLU A 373 17.85 -17.34 11.18
C GLU A 373 17.26 -17.92 12.48
N GLU A 374 18.11 -18.25 13.46
CA GLU A 374 17.69 -18.89 14.70
C GLU A 374 16.95 -17.92 15.61
N ALA A 375 16.11 -18.48 16.49
CA ALA A 375 15.44 -17.70 17.53
C ALA A 375 16.46 -17.05 18.48
N MET A 376 16.14 -15.86 18.97
CA MET A 376 17.01 -15.17 19.93
C MET A 376 17.19 -16.03 21.20
N VAL A 377 18.44 -16.30 21.53
CA VAL A 377 18.81 -16.93 22.81
C VAL A 377 18.99 -15.82 23.84
N VAL A 378 18.23 -15.87 24.93
CA VAL A 378 18.25 -14.87 26.00
C VAL A 378 18.82 -15.49 27.27
N THR A 379 19.82 -14.82 27.85
CA THR A 379 20.31 -15.08 29.20
C THR A 379 19.75 -14.02 30.14
N GLU A 380 19.08 -14.48 31.20
CA GLU A 380 18.43 -13.62 32.17
C GLU A 380 19.25 -13.49 33.46
N GLY A 381 19.10 -12.35 34.13
CA GLY A 381 19.63 -12.06 35.46
C GLY A 381 18.76 -11.02 36.16
N SER A 382 19.17 -10.57 37.33
CA SER A 382 18.47 -9.53 38.08
C SER A 382 19.44 -8.67 38.88
N ILE A 383 19.10 -7.40 39.01
CA ILE A 383 19.74 -6.47 39.93
C ILE A 383 18.96 -6.50 41.24
N GLU A 384 19.68 -6.66 42.35
CA GLU A 384 19.07 -6.60 43.69
C GLU A 384 18.77 -5.15 44.06
N GLY A 385 17.55 -4.91 44.55
CA GLY A 385 17.04 -3.55 44.75
C GLY A 385 16.68 -2.90 43.42
N ALA A 386 15.52 -2.24 43.35
CA ALA A 386 15.09 -1.53 42.14
C ALA A 386 15.89 -0.21 41.97
N ALA A 387 17.21 -0.32 41.83
CA ALA A 387 18.11 0.80 41.74
C ALA A 387 17.85 1.60 40.45
N SER A 388 17.83 2.92 40.58
CA SER A 388 17.72 3.80 39.41
C SER A 388 19.00 3.68 38.59
N ILE A 389 18.91 3.13 37.38
CA ILE A 389 20.05 2.93 36.49
C ILE A 389 20.39 4.24 35.77
N ASN A 390 21.64 4.67 35.88
CA ASN A 390 22.17 5.86 35.20
C ASN A 390 22.84 5.48 33.87
N LYS A 391 23.49 4.31 33.81
CA LYS A 391 24.23 3.87 32.62
C LYS A 391 24.22 2.34 32.49
N LEU A 392 24.11 1.86 31.26
CA LEU A 392 24.34 0.49 30.85
C LEU A 392 25.32 0.51 29.68
N ALA A 393 26.38 -0.30 29.74
CA ALA A 393 27.38 -0.41 28.67
C ALA A 393 27.97 -1.81 28.59
N PHE A 394 28.47 -2.18 27.40
CA PHE A 394 29.36 -3.33 27.27
C PHE A 394 30.78 -2.89 27.65
N ASN A 395 31.47 -3.65 28.51
CA ASN A 395 32.84 -3.31 28.89
C ASN A 395 33.74 -4.55 28.95
N SER A 396 34.53 -4.75 27.91
CA SER A 396 35.45 -5.89 27.80
C SER A 396 36.61 -5.87 28.78
N ASN A 397 36.96 -4.72 29.37
CA ASN A 397 38.13 -4.61 30.26
C ASN A 397 37.97 -5.37 31.59
N PHE A 398 36.73 -5.74 31.93
CA PHE A 398 36.44 -6.56 33.10
C PHE A 398 36.68 -8.06 32.87
N SER A 399 36.58 -8.54 31.63
CA SER A 399 36.59 -9.98 31.33
C SER A 399 38.01 -10.51 31.12
N THR A 400 38.29 -11.69 31.69
CA THR A 400 39.55 -12.43 31.48
C THR A 400 39.48 -13.38 30.27
N SER A 401 38.26 -13.67 29.78
CA SER A 401 37.99 -14.75 28.81
C SER A 401 37.27 -14.26 27.54
N ASN A 402 37.28 -12.95 27.28
CA ASN A 402 36.57 -12.30 26.16
C ASN A 402 35.04 -12.57 26.15
N ASN A 403 34.48 -12.82 27.33
CA ASN A 403 33.04 -12.96 27.51
C ASN A 403 32.38 -11.58 27.47
N PRO A 404 31.09 -11.48 27.08
CA PRO A 404 30.33 -10.26 27.23
C PRO A 404 30.22 -9.87 28.71
N VAL A 405 30.62 -8.64 29.04
CA VAL A 405 30.39 -8.06 30.36
C VAL A 405 29.45 -6.87 30.23
N LEU A 406 28.37 -6.91 31.02
CA LEU A 406 27.42 -5.84 31.21
C LEU A 406 27.89 -4.99 32.38
N TYR A 407 28.29 -3.75 32.10
CA TYR A 407 28.64 -2.77 33.12
C TYR A 407 27.46 -1.83 33.35
N ILE A 408 27.11 -1.67 34.61
CA ILE A 408 25.94 -0.96 35.07
C ILE A 408 26.39 0.05 36.12
N GLU A 409 25.99 1.31 35.92
CA GLU A 409 26.13 2.35 36.91
C GLU A 409 24.73 2.71 37.40
N ALA A 410 24.47 2.48 38.67
CA ALA A 410 23.21 2.75 39.32
C ALA A 410 23.35 3.82 40.41
N LYS A 411 22.22 4.32 40.88
CA LYS A 411 22.17 5.19 42.05
C LYS A 411 22.54 4.40 43.30
N SER A 412 23.54 4.89 44.02
CA SER A 412 23.97 4.36 45.31
C SER A 412 23.17 4.93 46.48
N THR A 413 23.12 4.18 47.58
CA THR A 413 22.52 4.59 48.86
C THR A 413 23.52 5.21 49.83
N GLU A 414 24.81 4.86 49.71
CA GLU A 414 25.86 5.25 50.66
C GLU A 414 26.97 6.13 50.05
N ARG A 415 27.05 6.20 48.72
CA ARG A 415 28.06 6.89 47.91
C ARG A 415 27.44 7.56 46.68
N LYS A 416 28.27 8.15 45.81
CA LYS A 416 27.80 8.79 44.57
C LYS A 416 27.28 7.79 43.54
N HIS A 417 27.94 6.64 43.40
CA HIS A 417 27.64 5.65 42.36
C HIS A 417 27.63 4.23 42.92
N HIS A 418 26.76 3.39 42.37
CA HIS A 418 26.75 1.95 42.59
C HIS A 418 27.19 1.28 41.30
N TYR A 419 28.38 0.70 41.30
CA TYR A 419 28.98 0.04 40.15
C TYR A 419 28.74 -1.46 40.22
N ILE A 420 28.06 -1.99 39.21
CA ILE A 420 27.73 -3.41 39.11
C ILE A 420 28.21 -3.91 37.75
N ALA A 421 28.84 -5.09 37.73
CA ALA A 421 29.19 -5.74 36.47
C ALA A 421 28.78 -7.22 36.48
N TYR A 422 28.26 -7.67 35.34
CA TYR A 422 27.89 -9.07 35.12
C TYR A 422 28.63 -9.63 33.91
N GLU A 423 29.32 -10.76 34.09
CA GLU A 423 29.86 -11.54 32.98
C GLU A 423 28.83 -12.58 32.52
N VAL A 424 28.62 -12.65 31.21
CA VAL A 424 27.73 -13.65 30.59
C VAL A 424 28.57 -14.78 30.01
N SER A 425 28.48 -15.97 30.61
CA SER A 425 29.23 -17.15 30.17
C SER A 425 28.40 -18.41 30.34
N GLY A 426 28.58 -19.41 29.46
CA GLY A 426 27.91 -20.71 29.60
C GLY A 426 26.36 -20.67 29.64
N GLY A 427 25.73 -19.60 29.18
CA GLY A 427 24.27 -19.41 29.25
C GLY A 427 23.76 -18.87 30.59
N SER A 428 24.65 -18.52 31.52
CA SER A 428 24.33 -17.84 32.78
C SER A 428 24.94 -16.45 32.83
N MET A 429 24.48 -15.66 33.80
CA MET A 429 24.97 -14.31 34.07
C MET A 429 25.48 -14.26 35.51
N GLY A 430 26.80 -14.14 35.68
CA GLY A 430 27.46 -14.08 36.98
C GLY A 430 27.81 -12.64 37.34
N LYS A 431 27.45 -12.19 38.55
CA LYS A 431 27.89 -10.89 39.07
C LYS A 431 29.39 -10.98 39.40
N ILE A 432 30.18 -10.08 38.85
CA ILE A 432 31.65 -10.03 39.02
C ILE A 432 32.12 -8.74 39.69
N LEU A 433 31.26 -7.73 39.81
CA LEU A 433 31.55 -6.51 40.55
C LEU A 433 30.25 -6.03 41.20
N ASP A 434 30.36 -5.63 42.47
CA ASP A 434 29.30 -4.96 43.21
C ASP A 434 29.96 -4.03 44.24
N VAL A 435 30.05 -2.74 43.92
CA VAL A 435 30.69 -1.76 44.81
C VAL A 435 30.01 -0.40 44.74
N GLU A 436 29.68 0.16 45.91
CA GLU A 436 29.29 1.56 46.06
C GLU A 436 30.54 2.40 46.31
N ALA A 437 30.76 3.43 45.50
CA ALA A 437 31.97 4.26 45.54
C ALA A 437 31.73 5.66 44.96
N ASP A 438 32.65 6.59 45.21
CA ASP A 438 32.59 7.93 44.66
C ASP A 438 33.09 7.99 43.21
N LYS A 439 34.00 7.09 42.84
CA LYS A 439 34.52 6.94 41.48
C LYS A 439 35.11 5.55 41.27
N LEU A 440 35.02 5.03 40.05
CA LEU A 440 35.71 3.81 39.62
C LEU A 440 36.46 4.06 38.31
N THR A 441 37.73 3.65 38.27
CA THR A 441 38.59 3.75 37.09
C THR A 441 39.41 2.48 36.90
N PHE A 442 39.83 2.22 35.66
CA PHE A 442 40.82 1.19 35.36
C PHE A 442 42.21 1.83 35.44
N GLU A 443 43.11 1.21 36.21
CA GLU A 443 44.53 1.57 36.15
C GLU A 443 45.27 0.75 35.09
N SER A 444 44.96 -0.54 35.01
CA SER A 444 45.42 -1.44 33.95
C SER A 444 44.36 -2.50 33.67
N GLU A 445 44.64 -3.47 32.78
CA GLU A 445 43.73 -4.59 32.57
C GLU A 445 43.48 -5.31 33.90
N GLN A 446 42.22 -5.50 34.26
CA GLN A 446 41.79 -6.20 35.47
C GLN A 446 42.19 -5.57 36.81
N VAL A 447 42.79 -4.37 36.81
CA VAL A 447 43.09 -3.62 38.04
C VAL A 447 42.24 -2.37 38.09
N LEU A 448 41.30 -2.36 39.03
CA LEU A 448 40.41 -1.23 39.27
C LEU A 448 40.97 -0.37 40.40
N VAL A 449 40.85 0.94 40.24
CA VAL A 449 41.02 1.92 41.32
C VAL A 449 39.65 2.45 41.68
N VAL A 450 39.26 2.22 42.93
CA VAL A 450 37.97 2.58 43.50
C VAL A 450 38.20 3.65 44.57
N ASP A 451 37.53 4.79 44.40
CA ASP A 451 37.64 5.95 45.29
C ASP A 451 36.55 5.91 46.36
N ASN A 452 36.96 5.89 47.62
CA ASN A 452 36.09 5.88 48.78
C ASN A 452 35.00 4.78 48.69
N PRO A 453 35.36 3.49 48.53
CA PRO A 453 34.39 2.40 48.52
C PRO A 453 33.63 2.29 49.84
N VAL A 454 32.45 1.69 49.81
CA VAL A 454 31.77 1.18 51.01
C VAL A 454 32.48 -0.08 51.49
N GLY A 455 32.78 -0.16 52.79
CA GLY A 455 33.43 -1.33 53.39
C GLY A 455 34.96 -1.24 53.36
N GLN A 456 35.62 -2.25 52.78
CA GLN A 456 37.09 -2.29 52.77
C GLN A 456 37.66 -1.22 51.84
N GLY A 457 38.54 -0.37 52.39
CA GLY A 457 39.09 0.80 51.68
C GLY A 457 38.29 2.08 51.86
N GLU A 458 37.29 2.10 52.74
CA GLU A 458 36.50 3.30 53.03
C GLU A 458 37.36 4.50 53.43
N GLY A 459 37.08 5.66 52.82
CA GLY A 459 37.83 6.91 53.00
C GLY A 459 39.10 7.06 52.16
N GLU A 460 39.53 6.00 51.46
CA GLU A 460 40.82 5.95 50.75
C GLU A 460 40.63 5.59 49.26
N LEU A 461 41.72 5.68 48.48
CA LEU A 461 41.81 5.03 47.18
C LEU A 461 42.17 3.56 47.38
N ALA A 462 41.44 2.64 46.76
CA ALA A 462 41.65 1.20 46.90
C ALA A 462 41.81 0.50 45.55
N TYR A 463 42.65 -0.52 45.52
CA TYR A 463 42.77 -1.45 44.40
C TYR A 463 41.76 -2.58 44.55
N PHE A 464 41.05 -2.88 43.46
CA PHE A 464 40.17 -4.04 43.33
C PHE A 464 40.64 -4.90 42.17
N GLU A 465 40.80 -6.20 42.41
CA GLU A 465 41.33 -7.18 41.46
C GLU A 465 40.45 -8.44 41.46
N PRO A 466 40.36 -9.17 40.33
CA PRO A 466 39.56 -10.38 40.26
C PRO A 466 40.20 -11.52 41.07
N ASP A 467 39.38 -12.22 41.83
CA ASP A 467 39.78 -13.42 42.55
C ASP A 467 39.83 -14.66 41.64
N GLY A 468 40.06 -15.85 42.21
CA GLY A 468 40.11 -17.11 41.47
C GLY A 468 38.79 -17.51 40.79
N SER A 469 37.68 -16.87 41.14
CA SER A 469 36.36 -17.02 40.50
C SER A 469 36.04 -15.92 39.49
N GLY A 470 36.90 -14.90 39.39
CA GLY A 470 36.74 -13.75 38.51
C GLY A 470 35.94 -12.60 39.13
N GLU A 471 35.60 -12.66 40.42
CA GLU A 471 34.91 -11.59 41.13
C GLU A 471 35.92 -10.56 41.63
N TYR A 472 35.67 -9.28 41.34
CA TYR A 472 36.51 -8.16 41.77
C TYR A 472 36.30 -7.90 43.26
N GLN A 473 37.37 -8.03 44.03
CA GLN A 473 37.38 -7.83 45.48
C GLN A 473 38.45 -6.83 45.87
N PHE A 474 38.32 -6.24 47.05
CA PHE A 474 39.35 -5.37 47.63
C PHE A 474 40.68 -6.14 47.73
N SER A 475 41.74 -5.57 47.16
CA SER A 475 43.10 -6.12 47.19
C SER A 475 43.97 -5.36 48.19
N SER A 476 44.09 -4.04 48.04
CA SER A 476 44.93 -3.20 48.91
C SER A 476 44.53 -1.72 48.85
N ILE A 477 45.01 -0.93 49.82
CA ILE A 477 44.94 0.54 49.76
C ILE A 477 46.00 1.03 48.75
N LYS A 478 45.59 1.90 47.85
CA LYS A 478 46.50 2.62 46.96
C LYS A 478 47.18 3.72 47.75
N VAL A 479 48.37 3.42 48.26
CA VAL A 479 49.21 4.40 48.94
C VAL A 479 49.64 5.50 47.95
N ASP A 480 49.56 6.75 48.40
CA ASP A 480 49.94 7.94 47.63
C ASP A 480 51.33 8.47 48.02
N TYR A 481 52.11 7.65 48.75
CA TYR A 481 53.42 8.00 49.28
C TYR A 481 54.48 6.95 48.96
N VAL A 482 55.75 7.37 48.98
CA VAL A 482 56.92 6.48 48.84
C VAL A 482 57.59 6.26 50.19
N ASP A 483 57.92 5.01 50.51
CA ASP A 483 58.73 4.68 51.69
C ASP A 483 60.21 5.03 51.46
N ILE A 484 60.80 5.82 52.37
CA ILE A 484 62.21 6.23 52.29
C ILE A 484 62.92 6.08 53.63
N GLN A 485 64.26 6.13 53.63
CA GLN A 485 65.03 6.40 54.84
C GLN A 485 65.07 7.91 55.07
N VAL A 486 65.00 8.34 56.34
CA VAL A 486 64.99 9.79 56.68
C VAL A 486 66.23 10.53 56.14
N THR A 487 67.37 9.84 56.04
CA THR A 487 68.62 10.37 55.47
C THR A 487 68.53 10.74 53.99
N ASP A 488 67.58 10.14 53.27
CA ASP A 488 67.42 10.35 51.82
C ASP A 488 66.44 11.48 51.51
N ILE A 489 65.86 12.16 52.52
CA ILE A 489 64.79 13.16 52.36
C ILE A 489 65.11 14.26 51.34
N ALA A 490 66.39 14.63 51.21
CA ALA A 490 66.82 15.64 50.25
C ALA A 490 66.58 15.25 48.78
N ASN A 491 66.49 13.96 48.48
CA ASN A 491 66.23 13.43 47.14
C ASN A 491 64.75 13.45 46.75
N TYR A 492 63.84 13.69 47.71
CA TYR A 492 62.39 13.57 47.53
C TYR A 492 61.68 14.92 47.72
N TYR A 493 62.30 16.01 47.27
CA TYR A 493 61.71 17.35 47.37
C TYR A 493 60.41 17.46 46.56
N GLY A 494 59.32 17.84 47.23
CA GLY A 494 57.98 17.97 46.67
C GLY A 494 57.24 16.63 46.51
N GLU A 495 57.86 15.51 46.87
CA GLU A 495 57.21 14.20 46.86
C GLU A 495 56.64 13.85 48.24
N LYS A 496 55.49 13.17 48.24
CA LYS A 496 54.89 12.66 49.47
C LYS A 496 55.57 11.36 49.85
N VAL A 497 56.15 11.33 51.04
CA VAL A 497 56.96 10.19 51.51
C VAL A 497 56.56 9.78 52.91
N ARG A 498 56.90 8.53 53.26
CA ARG A 498 56.82 7.99 54.62
C ARG A 498 58.21 7.59 55.09
N PHE A 499 58.57 7.97 56.30
CA PHE A 499 59.79 7.51 56.97
C PHE A 499 59.62 7.51 58.48
N THR A 500 60.48 6.77 59.18
CA THR A 500 60.60 6.81 60.63
C THR A 500 61.81 7.66 61.03
N ALA A 501 61.63 8.57 61.99
CA ALA A 501 62.66 9.49 62.46
C ALA A 501 62.64 9.67 63.98
N PHE A 502 63.81 9.89 64.57
CA PHE A 502 63.96 10.19 66.00
C PHE A 502 63.96 11.70 66.24
N ALA A 503 63.00 12.19 67.03
CA ALA A 503 62.92 13.59 67.42
C ALA A 503 63.88 13.87 68.59
N ASP A 504 64.94 14.64 68.36
CA ASP A 504 65.99 14.88 69.36
C ASP A 504 65.66 16.10 70.26
N THR A 505 65.20 17.19 69.64
CA THR A 505 64.83 18.43 70.32
C THR A 505 63.67 19.14 69.62
N VAL A 506 63.14 20.22 70.21
CA VAL A 506 62.10 21.07 69.60
C VAL A 506 62.68 22.45 69.33
N GLN A 507 62.54 22.93 68.10
CA GLN A 507 62.99 24.26 67.68
C GLN A 507 62.05 24.83 66.62
N ASN A 508 61.88 26.15 66.58
CA ASN A 508 61.04 26.85 65.59
C ASN A 508 59.62 26.27 65.43
N GLY A 509 59.04 25.74 66.52
CA GLY A 509 57.70 25.15 66.53
C GLY A 509 57.60 23.77 65.86
N GLY A 510 58.71 23.05 65.68
CA GLY A 510 58.75 21.69 65.14
C GLY A 510 59.78 20.80 65.84
N ALA A 511 59.73 19.50 65.57
CA ALA A 511 60.72 18.54 66.07
C ALA A 511 61.95 18.50 65.16
N LEU A 512 63.12 18.64 65.76
CA LEU A 512 64.39 18.56 65.06
C LEU A 512 64.89 17.11 65.08
N VAL A 513 65.16 16.58 63.88
CA VAL A 513 65.67 15.23 63.64
C VAL A 513 67.10 15.34 63.15
N THR A 514 68.02 14.65 63.80
CA THR A 514 69.41 14.53 63.34
C THR A 514 69.48 13.50 62.20
N LEU A 515 69.82 13.96 60.99
CA LEU A 515 69.98 13.11 59.80
C LEU A 515 71.33 12.42 59.76
N SER A 516 72.41 13.14 60.09
CA SER A 516 73.77 12.59 60.15
C SER A 516 74.58 13.32 61.21
N GLU A 517 75.57 12.64 61.77
CA GLU A 517 76.56 13.23 62.69
C GLU A 517 77.95 12.73 62.27
N THR A 518 78.87 13.65 61.97
CA THR A 518 80.23 13.30 61.52
C THR A 518 81.26 14.20 62.18
N TYR A 519 82.33 13.60 62.69
CA TYR A 519 83.40 14.38 63.32
C TYR A 519 84.32 15.00 62.26
N ASN A 520 84.38 16.34 62.22
CA ASN A 520 85.30 17.04 61.33
C ASN A 520 86.64 17.27 62.04
N ASN A 521 87.65 16.46 61.65
CA ASN A 521 89.01 16.55 62.20
C ASN A 521 89.70 17.90 61.95
N SER A 522 89.24 18.70 60.99
CA SER A 522 89.83 20.00 60.65
C SER A 522 89.32 21.13 61.54
N THR A 523 88.06 21.06 61.96
CA THR A 523 87.42 22.06 62.84
C THR A 523 87.40 21.61 64.30
N GLY A 524 87.61 20.32 64.56
CA GLY A 524 87.55 19.72 65.91
C GLY A 524 86.14 19.57 66.45
N LEU A 525 85.12 19.75 65.61
CA LEU A 525 83.70 19.77 65.96
C LEU A 525 82.94 18.61 65.31
N TRP A 526 81.82 18.22 65.93
CA TRP A 526 80.84 17.35 65.31
C TRP A 526 79.96 18.18 64.38
N GLU A 527 79.91 17.80 63.11
CA GLU A 527 79.01 18.38 62.12
C GLU A 527 77.78 17.50 62.01
N LYS A 528 76.61 18.10 62.30
CA LYS A 528 75.33 17.45 62.15
C LYS A 528 74.53 18.06 61.01
N THR A 529 73.76 17.22 60.34
CA THR A 529 72.72 17.67 59.42
C THR A 529 71.37 17.34 60.03
N TYR A 530 70.37 18.19 59.79
CA TYR A 530 69.06 18.06 60.44
C TYR A 530 67.91 18.15 59.45
N LEU A 531 66.76 17.68 59.91
CA LEU A 531 65.44 17.82 59.31
C LEU A 531 64.50 18.39 60.36
N LEU A 532 63.68 19.36 59.99
CA LEU A 532 62.67 19.93 60.87
C LEU A 532 61.29 19.37 60.50
N LEU A 533 60.66 18.62 61.42
CA LEU A 533 59.30 18.11 61.27
C LEU A 533 58.29 19.16 61.78
N LYS A 534 57.33 19.57 60.94
CA LYS A 534 56.27 20.51 61.29
C LYS A 534 54.91 19.98 60.88
N GLY A 535 53.90 20.11 61.73
CA GLY A 535 52.51 19.73 61.43
C GLY A 535 51.60 20.00 62.61
N ASP A 536 50.32 19.60 62.51
CA ASP A 536 49.31 19.80 63.57
C ASP A 536 49.50 18.86 64.79
N SER A 537 50.56 18.04 64.80
CA SER A 537 50.87 17.11 65.88
C SER A 537 51.91 17.69 66.84
N ASP A 538 51.62 17.65 68.14
CA ASP A 538 52.63 17.93 69.17
C ASP A 538 53.65 16.77 69.19
N PHE A 539 54.92 17.07 68.90
CA PHE A 539 55.99 16.08 68.95
C PHE A 539 56.64 16.05 70.34
N THR A 540 56.74 14.86 70.92
CA THR A 540 57.52 14.60 72.14
C THR A 540 58.96 14.33 71.76
N ILE A 541 59.90 14.94 72.48
CA ILE A 541 61.33 14.69 72.29
C ILE A 541 61.74 13.31 72.81
N TYR A 542 62.79 12.76 72.23
CA TYR A 542 63.33 11.42 72.50
C TYR A 542 62.41 10.26 72.12
N GLU A 543 61.57 10.44 71.09
CA GLU A 543 60.69 9.41 70.53
C GLU A 543 60.92 9.21 69.03
N ASN A 544 60.59 8.01 68.54
CA ASN A 544 60.53 7.73 67.11
C ASN A 544 59.11 7.98 66.60
N TYR A 545 59.00 8.73 65.50
CA TYR A 545 57.75 8.94 64.79
C TYR A 545 57.84 8.35 63.39
N THR A 546 56.82 7.59 62.99
CA THR A 546 56.58 7.30 61.57
C THR A 546 55.68 8.39 61.03
N VAL A 547 56.22 9.19 60.11
CA VAL A 547 55.53 10.37 59.58
C VAL A 547 55.30 10.23 58.09
N ILE A 548 54.14 10.71 57.64
CA ILE A 548 53.77 10.86 56.23
C ILE A 548 53.56 12.34 55.96
N GLY A 549 54.09 12.82 54.83
CA GLY A 549 54.03 14.23 54.51
C GLY A 549 54.94 14.59 53.35
N THR A 550 55.22 15.88 53.22
CA THR A 550 55.98 16.42 52.08
C THR A 550 57.07 17.37 52.54
N PHE A 551 58.31 17.13 52.10
CA PHE A 551 59.39 18.11 52.22
C PHE A 551 59.33 19.09 51.06
N ASN A 552 59.04 20.36 51.33
CA ASN A 552 58.82 21.37 50.28
C ASN A 552 59.39 22.77 50.60
N SER A 553 60.05 22.95 51.74
CA SER A 553 60.60 24.24 52.15
C SER A 553 61.83 24.07 53.04
N TYR A 554 62.58 25.14 53.23
CA TYR A 554 63.75 25.17 54.11
C TYR A 554 63.59 26.30 55.11
N GLU A 555 64.13 26.10 56.31
CA GLU A 555 64.18 27.12 57.35
C GLU A 555 65.58 27.18 57.97
N ASP A 556 65.93 28.36 58.50
CA ASP A 556 67.15 28.54 59.26
C ASP A 556 66.89 28.23 60.73
N ILE A 557 67.69 27.32 61.30
CA ILE A 557 67.70 26.99 62.72
C ILE A 557 69.01 27.43 63.36
N THR A 558 69.07 27.38 64.69
CA THR A 558 70.32 27.57 65.45
C THR A 558 70.78 26.22 65.96
N ASP A 559 71.96 25.75 65.52
CA ASP A 559 72.53 24.47 65.95
C ASP A 559 73.07 24.54 67.40
N GLU A 560 73.58 23.42 67.93
CA GLU A 560 74.21 23.38 69.26
C GLU A 560 75.45 24.27 69.43
N ASN A 561 76.08 24.71 68.34
CA ASN A 561 77.25 25.59 68.35
C ASN A 561 76.86 27.08 68.30
N GLY A 562 75.56 27.39 68.18
CA GLY A 562 75.04 28.74 68.05
C GLY A 562 75.11 29.31 66.63
N GLU A 563 75.39 28.46 65.62
CA GLU A 563 75.45 28.85 64.21
C GLU A 563 74.08 28.73 63.55
N SER A 564 73.82 29.61 62.57
CA SER A 564 72.61 29.56 61.77
C SER A 564 72.78 28.58 60.61
N VAL A 565 72.00 27.49 60.62
CA VAL A 565 72.08 26.42 59.62
C VAL A 565 70.73 26.26 58.92
N ARG A 566 70.75 26.17 57.59
CA ARG A 566 69.56 25.99 56.77
C ARG A 566 69.20 24.52 56.64
N VAL A 567 68.01 24.14 57.09
CA VAL A 567 67.56 22.75 57.16
C VAL A 567 66.29 22.52 56.35
N PRO A 568 66.12 21.32 55.75
CA PRO A 568 64.86 20.86 55.20
C PRO A 568 63.70 20.93 56.22
N VAL A 569 62.51 21.32 55.77
CA VAL A 569 61.26 21.29 56.56
C VAL A 569 60.28 20.30 55.95
N PHE A 570 60.02 19.22 56.70
CA PHE A 570 59.03 18.23 56.34
C PHE A 570 57.69 18.58 56.98
N HIS A 571 56.70 18.86 56.14
CA HIS A 571 55.34 19.10 56.58
C HIS A 571 54.64 17.76 56.79
N VAL A 572 54.46 17.40 58.06
CA VAL A 572 53.79 16.18 58.50
C VAL A 572 52.28 16.34 58.33
N GLU A 573 51.72 15.51 57.46
CA GLU A 573 50.28 15.39 57.21
C GLU A 573 49.64 14.37 58.16
N LYS A 574 50.38 13.30 58.50
CA LYS A 574 49.92 12.21 59.36
C LYS A 574 51.09 11.61 60.14
N VAL A 575 50.84 11.29 61.40
CA VAL A 575 51.73 10.48 62.27
C VAL A 575 51.07 9.12 62.46
N GLU A 576 51.82 8.03 62.30
CA GLU A 576 51.38 6.64 62.49
C GLU A 576 51.82 6.04 63.83
#